data_AF-A0AAV1L0Z3-F1
#
_entry.id   AF-A0AAV1L0Z3-F1
#
_cell.length_a   1.000
_cell.length_b   1.000
_cell.length_c   1.000
_cell.angle_alpha   90.00
_cell.angle_beta   90.00
_cell.angle_gamma   90.00
#
_symmetry.space_group_name_H-M   'P 1'
#
loop_
_entity.id
_entity.type
_entity.pdbx_description
1 polymer ?
#
loop_
_entity_poly.entity_id
_entity_poly.type
_entity_poly.pdbx_seq_one_letter_code
_entity_poly.pdbx_strand_id
1 'polypeptide(L)'
;MPRTLDSKTIEEYLQVLDQSEDDMDSSGGEEADEEIYYENNRQLLADLVNEVNAEDVDFSVEGTSDNPPLIIDNADESSLENESEEPQNHQTVASRQRYGRVTWRRTNLTTIQNIQNFPQSIQYPNKILELSTPYQFFSYFFTQELRDKIQTESNLYATQKNLSNPFVISRNDLNKFLGILIYSSIVKNPNFRLYWSDQYGYEPIKSTMTQKHFEKICSVLHFNDNTTHLPQDHPNHDRLHKIRLVIDELNTRYATVPLEQRLSLDEQMCATKMGHYMKQYLPNKPHKWGFKLFLICSIYGFVHKFEVYSGSEKHLHINGEPDLGPTGNTVVRLARIVPRRANHIIYFDNFYTSIPLVTYLAKEGIYCLGTIQSNRIPNNKLPDKKTLMKKTVPRGHYEEQVANVDGVDISAVIWKDNRPVTLLSTYTGSLPITTISRYDKVTKQRVQIHTSNKRL
;
A
#
# COMPACT_ATOMS: atom_id res chain seq x y z
N MET A 1 -22.92 16.66 -22.06
CA MET A 1 -21.45 16.84 -22.03
C MET A 1 -20.99 16.82 -20.58
N PRO A 2 -20.02 15.99 -20.20
CA PRO A 2 -19.46 16.08 -18.84
C PRO A 2 -18.75 17.43 -18.72
N ARG A 3 -19.14 18.23 -17.73
CA ARG A 3 -18.45 19.48 -17.41
C ARG A 3 -17.08 19.09 -16.83
N THR A 4 -16.02 19.40 -17.55
CA THR A 4 -14.67 19.43 -16.97
C THR A 4 -14.68 20.43 -15.83
N LEU A 5 -14.31 20.00 -14.62
CA LEU A 5 -14.12 20.88 -13.48
C LEU A 5 -13.03 21.89 -13.86
N ASP A 6 -13.30 23.18 -13.67
CA ASP A 6 -12.28 24.20 -13.86
C ASP A 6 -11.20 24.10 -12.76
N SER A 7 -10.01 24.63 -13.05
CA SER A 7 -8.85 24.54 -12.15
C SER A 7 -9.13 25.10 -10.76
N LYS A 8 -10.03 26.09 -10.65
CA LYS A 8 -10.40 26.68 -9.37
C LYS A 8 -11.24 25.72 -8.53
N THR A 9 -12.18 25.02 -9.16
CA THR A 9 -12.97 23.99 -8.50
C THR A 9 -12.10 22.81 -8.06
N ILE A 10 -11.08 22.44 -8.85
CA ILE A 10 -10.10 21.42 -8.48
C ILE A 10 -9.28 21.86 -7.26
N GLU A 11 -8.79 23.11 -7.23
CA GLU A 11 -8.08 23.66 -6.07
C GLU A 11 -8.96 23.72 -4.81
N GLU A 12 -10.24 24.06 -4.94
CA GLU A 12 -11.20 24.05 -3.83
C GLU A 12 -11.42 22.63 -3.29
N TYR A 13 -11.54 21.61 -4.16
CA TYR A 13 -11.62 20.21 -3.73
C TYR A 13 -10.34 19.74 -3.03
N LEU A 14 -9.16 20.11 -3.53
CA LEU A 14 -7.88 19.76 -2.92
C LEU A 14 -7.71 20.42 -1.54
N GLN A 15 -8.21 21.65 -1.34
CA GLN A 15 -8.19 22.30 -0.03
C GLN A 15 -9.12 21.64 0.99
N VAL A 16 -10.25 21.07 0.55
CA VAL A 16 -11.15 20.29 1.41
C VAL A 16 -10.52 18.95 1.81
N LEU A 17 -9.74 18.33 0.92
CA LEU A 17 -8.98 17.11 1.23
C LEU A 17 -7.82 17.36 2.21
N ASP A 18 -7.11 18.49 2.08
CA ASP A 18 -6.09 18.93 3.07
C ASP A 18 -6.72 19.14 4.47
N GLN A 19 -7.99 19.57 4.54
CA GLN A 19 -8.71 19.72 5.81
C GLN A 19 -9.13 18.39 6.42
N SER A 20 -9.46 17.38 5.59
CA SER A 20 -9.84 16.05 6.08
C SER A 20 -8.65 15.19 6.50
N GLU A 21 -7.45 15.42 5.96
CA GLU A 21 -6.22 14.76 6.41
C GLU A 21 -5.80 15.21 7.82
N ASP A 22 -5.87 16.51 8.13
CA ASP A 22 -5.60 17.05 9.49
C ASP A 22 -6.62 16.51 10.54
N ASP A 23 -7.83 16.13 10.13
CA ASP A 23 -8.88 15.54 10.99
C ASP A 23 -8.82 14.00 11.07
N MET A 24 -8.28 13.32 10.06
CA MET A 24 -8.11 11.85 10.04
C MET A 24 -7.02 11.37 10.99
N ASP A 25 -5.97 12.16 11.21
CA ASP A 25 -4.95 11.94 12.25
C ASP A 25 -5.53 12.01 13.69
N SER A 26 -6.80 12.42 13.82
CA SER A 26 -7.51 12.58 15.09
C SER A 26 -8.63 11.55 15.35
N SER A 27 -8.89 10.60 14.44
CA SER A 27 -9.97 9.62 14.64
C SER A 27 -9.58 8.39 15.50
N GLY A 28 -8.52 8.51 16.30
CA GLY A 28 -8.34 7.67 17.50
C GLY A 28 -9.14 8.22 18.69
N GLY A 29 -10.42 8.54 18.47
CA GLY A 29 -11.34 8.99 19.50
C GLY A 29 -11.95 7.80 20.21
N GLU A 30 -11.83 7.80 21.54
CA GLU A 30 -12.50 6.89 22.46
C GLU A 30 -14.02 6.98 22.29
N GLU A 31 -14.61 6.17 21.40
CA GLU A 31 -15.91 5.59 21.70
C GLU A 31 -15.65 4.35 22.55
N ALA A 32 -16.33 4.27 23.68
CA ALA A 32 -16.21 3.16 24.61
C ALA A 32 -16.83 1.91 23.96
N ASP A 33 -16.04 1.23 23.12
CA ASP A 33 -16.28 -0.16 22.79
C ASP A 33 -16.03 -0.95 24.07
N GLU A 34 -17.08 -1.52 24.65
CA GLU A 34 -16.93 -2.52 25.70
C GLU A 34 -16.01 -3.63 25.14
N GLU A 35 -14.80 -3.75 25.69
CA GLU A 35 -13.89 -4.86 25.37
C GLU A 35 -14.58 -6.17 25.75
N ILE A 36 -15.22 -6.83 24.78
CA ILE A 36 -15.72 -8.19 24.97
C ILE A 36 -14.51 -9.12 24.98
N TYR A 37 -14.05 -9.46 26.19
CA TYR A 37 -13.00 -10.42 26.40
C TYR A 37 -13.58 -11.84 26.35
N TYR A 38 -13.30 -12.57 25.27
CA TYR A 38 -13.68 -13.98 25.17
C TYR A 38 -12.65 -14.83 25.92
N GLU A 39 -13.06 -15.45 27.02
CA GLU A 39 -12.17 -16.29 27.83
C GLU A 39 -11.68 -17.54 27.08
N ASN A 40 -12.37 -17.94 26.00
CA ASN A 40 -11.96 -19.02 25.11
C ASN A 40 -12.65 -18.98 23.73
N ASN A 41 -12.06 -19.69 22.76
CA ASN A 41 -12.52 -19.76 21.37
C ASN A 41 -13.96 -20.29 21.19
N ARG A 42 -14.51 -20.98 22.19
CA ARG A 42 -15.87 -21.54 22.13
C ARG A 42 -16.94 -20.47 22.28
N GLN A 43 -16.64 -19.41 23.03
CA GLN A 43 -17.54 -18.28 23.25
C GLN A 43 -17.57 -17.34 22.04
N LEU A 44 -16.41 -17.13 21.40
CA LEU A 44 -16.30 -16.45 20.10
C LEU A 44 -17.09 -17.16 19.00
N LEU A 45 -17.01 -18.50 18.94
CA LEU A 45 -17.76 -19.29 17.96
C LEU A 45 -19.29 -19.26 18.19
N ALA A 46 -19.74 -19.18 19.43
CA ALA A 46 -21.17 -19.10 19.75
C ALA A 46 -21.78 -17.76 19.30
N ASP A 47 -21.06 -16.66 19.47
CA ASP A 47 -21.53 -15.34 19.03
C ASP A 47 -21.49 -15.20 17.50
N LEU A 48 -20.48 -15.78 16.84
CA LEU A 48 -20.43 -15.88 15.37
C LEU A 48 -21.60 -16.68 14.78
N VAL A 49 -22.08 -17.73 15.45
CA VAL A 49 -23.23 -18.53 14.99
C VAL A 49 -24.55 -17.79 15.23
N ASN A 50 -24.66 -17.02 16.31
CA ASN A 50 -25.84 -16.23 16.61
C ASN A 50 -26.01 -15.02 15.67
N GLU A 51 -24.92 -14.37 15.24
CA GLU A 51 -24.98 -13.30 14.25
C GLU A 51 -25.40 -13.79 12.85
N VAL A 52 -24.98 -14.99 12.45
CA VAL A 52 -25.37 -15.58 11.16
C VAL A 52 -26.86 -15.95 11.13
N ASN A 53 -27.43 -16.36 12.27
CA ASN A 53 -28.85 -16.72 12.36
C ASN A 53 -29.79 -15.50 12.47
N ALA A 54 -29.26 -14.30 12.73
CA ALA A 54 -30.07 -13.09 12.92
C ALA A 54 -30.45 -12.37 11.62
N GLU A 55 -29.84 -12.73 10.47
CA GLU A 55 -30.08 -12.08 9.17
C GLU A 55 -30.83 -12.93 8.13
N ASP A 56 -31.42 -14.08 8.52
CA ASP A 56 -32.33 -14.84 7.65
C ASP A 56 -33.70 -14.15 7.54
N VAL A 57 -33.77 -13.12 6.68
CA VAL A 57 -35.03 -12.63 6.14
C VAL A 57 -35.44 -13.57 5.00
N ASP A 58 -36.43 -14.41 5.32
CA ASP A 58 -37.12 -15.33 4.41
C ASP A 58 -37.56 -14.64 3.10
N PHE A 59 -37.05 -15.12 1.97
CA PHE A 59 -37.61 -14.85 0.66
C PHE A 59 -37.84 -16.17 -0.07
N SER A 60 -38.96 -16.81 0.27
CA SER A 60 -39.52 -17.93 -0.47
C SER A 60 -39.82 -17.55 -1.92
N VAL A 61 -39.04 -18.04 -2.89
CA VAL A 61 -39.47 -18.17 -4.29
C VAL A 61 -39.05 -19.55 -4.79
N GLU A 62 -40.06 -20.38 -5.04
CA GLU A 62 -39.95 -21.68 -5.71
C GLU A 62 -39.41 -21.51 -7.14
N GLY A 63 -38.46 -22.36 -7.55
CA GLY A 63 -38.01 -22.43 -8.95
C GLY A 63 -36.65 -23.09 -9.17
N THR A 64 -36.63 -24.42 -9.11
CA THR A 64 -35.72 -25.41 -9.73
C THR A 64 -34.26 -25.07 -10.07
N SER A 65 -33.41 -25.97 -9.58
CA SER A 65 -31.95 -26.11 -9.67
C SER A 65 -31.30 -25.93 -11.04
N ASP A 66 -30.10 -25.32 -11.03
CA ASP A 66 -28.85 -25.97 -11.45
C ASP A 66 -27.66 -25.04 -11.13
N ASN A 67 -27.23 -25.05 -9.86
CA ASN A 67 -25.92 -24.51 -9.47
C ASN A 67 -24.87 -25.60 -9.71
N PRO A 68 -23.82 -25.35 -10.50
CA PRO A 68 -22.72 -26.31 -10.60
C PRO A 68 -21.97 -26.39 -9.26
N PRO A 69 -21.48 -27.58 -8.87
CA PRO A 69 -20.86 -27.78 -7.56
C PRO A 69 -19.59 -26.94 -7.42
N LEU A 70 -19.49 -26.24 -6.30
CA LEU A 70 -18.23 -25.70 -5.80
C LEU A 70 -17.28 -26.89 -5.59
N ILE A 71 -16.20 -26.93 -6.36
CA ILE A 71 -15.08 -27.85 -6.08
C ILE A 71 -14.46 -27.34 -4.78
N ILE A 72 -14.80 -28.01 -3.69
CA ILE A 72 -14.09 -27.93 -2.43
C ILE A 72 -12.81 -28.74 -2.64
N ASP A 73 -11.70 -28.06 -2.91
CA ASP A 73 -10.40 -28.70 -2.75
C ASP A 73 -10.23 -28.95 -1.25
N ASN A 74 -10.37 -30.21 -0.84
CA ASN A 74 -9.98 -30.71 0.47
C ASN A 74 -8.47 -30.54 0.61
N ALA A 75 -8.03 -29.38 1.09
CA ALA A 75 -6.71 -29.19 1.67
C ALA A 75 -6.89 -29.10 3.18
N ASP A 76 -6.19 -30.00 3.87
CA ASP A 76 -6.27 -30.30 5.30
C ASP A 76 -6.49 -29.09 6.23
N GLU A 77 -7.47 -29.24 7.12
CA GLU A 77 -7.85 -28.31 8.20
C GLU A 77 -6.81 -28.18 9.34
N SER A 78 -5.58 -28.69 9.16
CA SER A 78 -4.63 -28.86 10.28
C SER A 78 -3.49 -27.85 10.35
N SER A 79 -3.64 -26.62 9.84
CA SER A 79 -2.58 -25.59 9.97
C SER A 79 -3.08 -24.17 10.23
N LEU A 80 -4.24 -24.00 10.86
CA LEU A 80 -4.72 -22.71 11.36
C LEU A 80 -4.13 -22.37 12.74
N GLU A 81 -2.81 -22.33 12.83
CA GLU A 81 -2.12 -21.55 13.86
C GLU A 81 -1.70 -20.22 13.22
N ASN A 82 -2.65 -19.29 13.14
CA ASN A 82 -2.34 -17.90 12.84
C ASN A 82 -1.91 -17.23 14.15
N GLU A 83 -0.62 -17.33 14.46
CA GLU A 83 0.01 -16.35 15.34
C GLU A 83 -0.09 -14.99 14.65
N SER A 84 -0.96 -14.14 15.18
CA SER A 84 -1.00 -12.71 14.88
C SER A 84 0.22 -12.02 15.49
N GLU A 85 1.42 -12.42 15.08
CA GLU A 85 2.60 -11.62 15.30
C GLU A 85 2.77 -10.71 14.09
N GLU A 86 2.53 -9.41 14.28
CA GLU A 86 3.24 -8.42 13.47
C GLU A 86 4.72 -8.86 13.45
N PRO A 87 5.40 -8.95 12.30
CA PRO A 87 6.75 -9.46 12.26
C PRO A 87 7.61 -8.64 13.20
N GLN A 88 7.93 -9.22 14.37
CA GLN A 88 8.86 -8.61 15.29
C GLN A 88 10.13 -8.39 14.48
N ASN A 89 10.67 -7.18 14.55
CA ASN A 89 11.87 -6.81 13.82
C ASN A 89 13.04 -7.64 14.37
N HIS A 90 13.19 -8.87 13.89
CA HIS A 90 14.22 -9.81 14.27
C HIS A 90 15.53 -9.39 13.59
N GLN A 91 16.07 -8.28 14.07
CA GLN A 91 17.45 -7.92 13.83
C GLN A 91 18.33 -9.09 14.29
N THR A 92 19.14 -9.62 13.36
CA THR A 92 20.13 -10.68 13.66
C THR A 92 21.02 -10.26 14.83
N VAL A 93 21.51 -11.22 15.62
CA VAL A 93 22.43 -10.96 16.75
C VAL A 93 23.64 -10.11 16.30
N ALA A 94 24.16 -10.39 15.10
CA ALA A 94 25.23 -9.63 14.48
C ALA A 94 24.85 -8.16 14.21
N SER A 95 23.64 -7.90 13.69
CA SER A 95 23.17 -6.52 13.49
C SER A 95 23.00 -5.78 14.82
N ARG A 96 22.42 -6.42 15.85
CA ARG A 96 22.27 -5.81 17.19
C ARG A 96 23.62 -5.45 17.81
N GLN A 97 24.62 -6.33 17.68
CA GLN A 97 25.97 -6.04 18.17
C GLN A 97 26.65 -4.89 17.41
N ARG A 98 26.47 -4.85 16.08
CA ARG A 98 27.06 -3.80 15.22
C ARG A 98 26.47 -2.43 15.50
N TYR A 99 25.14 -2.32 15.57
CA TYR A 99 24.43 -1.05 15.75
C TYR A 99 24.20 -0.70 17.23
N GLY A 100 24.46 -1.59 18.18
CA GLY A 100 24.34 -1.31 19.62
C GLY A 100 25.41 -0.35 20.17
N ARG A 101 26.47 -0.07 19.42
CA ARG A 101 27.60 0.79 19.83
C ARG A 101 27.56 2.21 19.25
N VAL A 102 26.42 2.60 18.67
CA VAL A 102 26.27 3.93 18.05
C VAL A 102 26.42 5.01 19.11
N THR A 103 27.22 6.03 18.79
CA THR A 103 27.49 7.18 19.65
C THR A 103 26.84 8.44 19.08
N TRP A 104 25.91 9.01 19.84
CA TRP A 104 25.18 10.22 19.47
C TRP A 104 25.85 11.49 20.01
N ARG A 105 25.95 12.51 19.15
CA ARG A 105 26.47 13.84 19.45
C ARG A 105 25.36 14.88 19.31
N ARG A 106 25.26 15.81 20.25
CA ARG A 106 24.31 16.93 20.18
C ARG A 106 24.86 18.00 19.24
N THR A 107 24.53 17.88 17.97
CA THR A 107 24.92 18.79 16.89
C THR A 107 23.87 18.70 15.79
N ASN A 108 23.94 19.60 14.80
CA ASN A 108 23.05 19.57 13.66
C ASN A 108 23.71 18.84 12.48
N LEU A 109 22.92 18.02 11.78
CA LEU A 109 23.38 17.43 10.53
C LEU A 109 23.60 18.55 9.52
N THR A 110 24.77 18.56 8.90
CA THR A 110 25.03 19.49 7.80
C THR A 110 24.20 19.05 6.60
N THR A 111 23.33 19.93 6.09
CA THR A 111 22.51 19.63 4.92
C THR A 111 23.41 19.26 3.74
N ILE A 112 23.13 18.12 3.12
CA ILE A 112 23.91 17.66 1.97
C ILE A 112 23.59 18.56 0.77
N GLN A 113 24.54 19.42 0.40
CA GLN A 113 24.36 20.41 -0.68
C GLN A 113 24.04 19.75 -2.03
N ASN A 114 24.60 18.57 -2.29
CA ASN A 114 24.41 17.82 -3.53
C ASN A 114 22.96 17.38 -3.79
N ILE A 115 22.09 17.40 -2.77
CA ILE A 115 20.65 17.11 -2.95
C ILE A 115 19.99 18.11 -3.90
N GLN A 116 20.52 19.34 -3.96
CA GLN A 116 20.03 20.37 -4.87
C GLN A 116 20.40 20.09 -6.33
N ASN A 117 21.34 19.18 -6.59
CA ASN A 117 21.79 18.80 -7.94
C ASN A 117 20.87 17.75 -8.59
N PHE A 118 19.66 17.55 -8.09
CA PHE A 118 18.64 16.76 -8.79
C PHE A 118 18.11 17.58 -9.99
N PRO A 119 17.88 16.97 -11.17
CA PRO A 119 17.36 17.68 -12.33
C PRO A 119 16.09 18.46 -12.00
N GLN A 120 16.10 19.78 -12.28
CA GLN A 120 14.94 20.64 -12.00
C GLN A 120 13.72 20.26 -12.85
N SER A 121 13.95 19.66 -14.03
CA SER A 121 12.91 19.09 -14.88
C SER A 121 13.17 17.61 -15.14
N ILE A 122 12.12 16.83 -14.94
CA ILE A 122 12.10 15.41 -15.27
C ILE A 122 11.69 15.30 -16.74
N GLN A 123 12.51 14.60 -17.53
CA GLN A 123 12.21 14.35 -18.93
C GLN A 123 11.33 13.10 -19.07
N TYR A 124 10.10 13.31 -19.50
CA TYR A 124 9.20 12.21 -19.83
C TYR A 124 9.51 11.64 -21.21
N PRO A 125 9.41 10.31 -21.42
CA PRO A 125 9.50 9.72 -22.75
C PRO A 125 8.48 10.32 -23.72
N ASN A 126 8.86 10.54 -24.99
CA ASN A 126 7.97 11.06 -26.04
C ASN A 126 6.65 10.29 -26.12
N LYS A 127 6.71 8.97 -25.95
CA LYS A 127 5.52 8.10 -25.95
C LYS A 127 4.48 8.47 -24.87
N ILE A 128 4.89 9.05 -23.75
CA ILE A 128 3.98 9.58 -22.72
C ILE A 128 3.48 10.97 -23.12
N LEU A 129 4.37 11.83 -23.62
CA LEU A 129 4.03 13.20 -24.03
C LEU A 129 3.05 13.26 -25.21
N GLU A 130 3.03 12.22 -26.06
CA GLU A 130 2.11 12.09 -27.20
C GLU A 130 0.70 11.62 -26.80
N LEU A 131 0.49 11.19 -25.55
CA LEU A 131 -0.82 10.76 -25.06
C LEU A 131 -1.71 11.99 -24.81
N SER A 132 -2.92 11.98 -25.39
CA SER A 132 -3.85 13.12 -25.35
C SER A 132 -5.25 12.76 -24.87
N THR A 133 -5.58 11.47 -24.80
CA THR A 133 -6.92 11.00 -24.39
C THR A 133 -6.85 10.06 -23.18
N PRO A 134 -7.88 10.04 -22.32
CA PRO A 134 -7.94 9.10 -21.19
C PRO A 134 -7.76 7.63 -21.62
N TYR A 135 -8.27 7.27 -22.80
CA TYR A 135 -8.10 5.92 -23.35
C TYR A 135 -6.64 5.60 -23.72
N GLN A 136 -5.89 6.58 -24.25
CA GLN A 136 -4.47 6.42 -24.54
C GLN A 136 -3.65 6.26 -23.25
N PHE A 137 -3.96 7.04 -22.20
CA PHE A 137 -3.34 6.86 -20.88
C PHE A 137 -3.63 5.47 -20.30
N PHE A 138 -4.90 5.03 -20.33
CA PHE A 138 -5.25 3.67 -19.89
C PHE A 138 -4.50 2.60 -20.70
N SER A 139 -4.49 2.72 -22.03
CA SER A 139 -3.86 1.72 -22.92
C SER A 139 -2.33 1.75 -22.90
N TYR A 140 -1.72 2.81 -22.36
CA TYR A 140 -0.28 2.86 -22.13
C TYR A 140 0.16 1.88 -21.05
N PHE A 141 -0.61 1.79 -19.96
CA PHE A 141 -0.36 0.88 -18.84
C PHE A 141 -1.03 -0.48 -19.02
N PHE A 142 -2.32 -0.49 -19.39
CA PHE A 142 -3.08 -1.70 -19.62
C PHE A 142 -3.06 -2.06 -21.10
N THR A 143 -1.92 -2.60 -21.54
CA THR A 143 -1.55 -2.64 -22.96
C THR A 143 -2.40 -3.59 -23.78
N GLN A 144 -2.36 -3.43 -25.11
CA GLN A 144 -3.03 -4.40 -25.99
C GLN A 144 -2.46 -5.81 -25.82
N GLU A 145 -1.14 -5.92 -25.65
CA GLU A 145 -0.49 -7.22 -25.42
C GLU A 145 -0.95 -7.86 -24.11
N LEU A 146 -1.06 -7.08 -23.03
CA LEU A 146 -1.61 -7.55 -21.77
C LEU A 146 -3.04 -8.07 -21.97
N ARG A 147 -3.91 -7.27 -22.61
CA ARG A 147 -5.30 -7.67 -22.87
C ARG A 147 -5.39 -8.95 -23.71
N ASP A 148 -4.55 -9.08 -24.72
CA ASP A 148 -4.52 -10.27 -25.58
C ASP A 148 -4.07 -11.52 -24.80
N LYS A 149 -3.10 -11.39 -23.87
CA LYS A 149 -2.72 -12.48 -22.96
C LYS A 149 -3.86 -12.84 -22.02
N ILE A 150 -4.50 -11.86 -21.37
CA ILE A 150 -5.67 -12.10 -20.48
C ILE A 150 -6.79 -12.83 -21.23
N GLN A 151 -7.10 -12.40 -22.45
CA GLN A 151 -8.10 -13.06 -23.29
C GLN A 151 -7.71 -14.51 -23.58
N THR A 152 -6.45 -14.75 -23.95
CA THR A 152 -5.92 -16.08 -24.25
C THR A 152 -6.04 -17.01 -23.05
N GLU A 153 -5.56 -16.58 -21.88
CA GLU A 153 -5.60 -17.37 -20.65
C GLU A 153 -7.05 -17.63 -20.17
N SER A 154 -7.94 -16.66 -20.33
CA SER A 154 -9.36 -16.82 -20.00
C SER A 154 -10.06 -17.84 -20.91
N ASN A 155 -9.76 -17.82 -22.21
CA ASN A 155 -10.32 -18.79 -23.17
C ASN A 155 -9.73 -20.19 -22.98
N LEU A 156 -8.45 -20.28 -22.63
CA LEU A 156 -7.80 -21.54 -22.25
C LEU A 156 -8.49 -22.14 -21.01
N TYR A 157 -8.70 -21.34 -19.96
CA TYR A 157 -9.41 -21.80 -18.77
C TYR A 157 -10.86 -22.22 -19.07
N ALA A 158 -11.58 -21.46 -19.91
CA ALA A 158 -12.93 -21.84 -20.32
C ALA A 158 -12.95 -23.21 -21.02
N THR A 159 -11.92 -23.51 -21.83
CA THR A 159 -11.72 -24.82 -22.47
C THR A 159 -11.40 -25.91 -21.47
N GLN A 160 -10.53 -25.64 -20.50
CA GLN A 160 -10.21 -26.56 -19.40
C GLN A 160 -11.45 -26.91 -18.56
N LYS A 161 -12.39 -25.97 -18.39
CA LYS A 161 -13.65 -26.19 -17.65
C LYS A 161 -14.73 -26.90 -18.46
N ASN A 162 -14.81 -26.67 -19.77
CA ASN A 162 -15.78 -27.32 -20.63
C ASN A 162 -15.22 -27.52 -22.05
N LEU A 163 -14.68 -28.72 -22.28
CA LEU A 163 -14.14 -29.14 -23.58
C LEU A 163 -15.18 -29.18 -24.70
N SER A 164 -16.45 -29.47 -24.37
CA SER A 164 -17.50 -29.69 -25.37
C SER A 164 -18.06 -28.40 -25.97
N ASN A 165 -18.12 -27.33 -25.17
CA ASN A 165 -18.64 -26.03 -25.58
C ASN A 165 -18.00 -24.91 -24.73
N PRO A 166 -16.73 -24.56 -25.02
CA PRO A 166 -16.05 -23.51 -24.28
C PRO A 166 -16.66 -22.14 -24.59
N PHE A 167 -16.82 -21.33 -23.54
CA PHE A 167 -17.16 -19.93 -23.72
C PHE A 167 -15.94 -19.18 -24.27
N VAL A 168 -16.12 -18.42 -25.35
CA VAL A 168 -15.05 -17.67 -26.00
C VAL A 168 -15.25 -16.18 -25.77
N ILE A 169 -14.30 -15.56 -25.10
CA ILE A 169 -14.17 -14.12 -24.94
C ILE A 169 -13.47 -13.57 -26.19
N SER A 170 -14.13 -12.68 -26.92
CA SER A 170 -13.49 -11.90 -27.97
C SER A 170 -12.74 -10.69 -27.39
N ARG A 171 -11.82 -10.10 -28.16
CA ARG A 171 -11.14 -8.85 -27.76
C ARG A 171 -12.15 -7.73 -27.45
N ASN A 172 -13.24 -7.67 -28.21
CA ASN A 172 -14.29 -6.69 -28.00
C ASN A 172 -15.04 -6.94 -26.68
N ASP A 173 -15.33 -8.20 -26.35
CA ASP A 173 -15.94 -8.57 -25.08
C ASP A 173 -15.08 -8.12 -23.89
N LEU A 174 -13.78 -8.40 -23.93
CA LEU A 174 -12.85 -8.00 -22.87
C LEU A 174 -12.79 -6.47 -22.72
N ASN A 175 -12.72 -5.72 -23.82
CA ASN A 175 -12.72 -4.25 -23.77
C ASN A 175 -14.02 -3.69 -23.18
N LYS A 176 -15.17 -4.24 -23.59
CA LYS A 176 -16.48 -3.87 -23.03
C LYS A 176 -16.57 -4.17 -21.54
N PHE A 177 -16.12 -5.36 -21.13
CA PHE A 177 -16.05 -5.78 -19.74
C PHE A 177 -15.21 -4.81 -18.89
N LEU A 178 -14.00 -4.48 -19.35
CA LEU A 178 -13.12 -3.52 -18.67
C LEU A 178 -13.76 -2.12 -18.59
N GLY A 179 -14.44 -1.66 -19.65
CA GLY A 179 -15.17 -0.40 -19.64
C GLY A 179 -16.27 -0.36 -18.58
N ILE A 180 -17.02 -1.47 -18.43
CA ILE A 180 -18.04 -1.61 -17.38
C ILE A 180 -17.39 -1.58 -15.98
N LEU A 181 -16.24 -2.25 -15.78
CA LEU A 181 -15.51 -2.21 -14.51
C LEU A 181 -15.05 -0.78 -14.15
N ILE A 182 -14.48 -0.05 -15.10
CA ILE A 182 -14.05 1.34 -14.89
C ILE A 182 -15.25 2.21 -14.49
N TYR A 183 -16.38 2.07 -15.18
CA TYR A 183 -17.60 2.79 -14.81
C TYR A 183 -18.06 2.44 -13.39
N SER A 184 -18.07 1.15 -13.05
CA SER A 184 -18.50 0.67 -11.73
C SER A 184 -17.62 1.16 -10.58
N SER A 185 -16.35 1.48 -10.84
CA SER A 185 -15.46 2.08 -9.82
C SER A 185 -15.83 3.52 -9.46
N ILE A 186 -16.48 4.24 -10.38
CA ILE A 186 -16.90 5.63 -10.21
C ILE A 186 -18.31 5.67 -9.62
N VAL A 187 -19.24 4.97 -10.26
CA VAL A 187 -20.64 4.90 -9.81
C VAL A 187 -20.84 3.55 -9.12
N LYS A 188 -20.72 3.54 -7.80
CA LYS A 188 -20.79 2.30 -7.01
C LYS A 188 -22.24 1.93 -6.69
N ASN A 189 -22.63 0.72 -7.10
CA ASN A 189 -23.85 0.06 -6.64
C ASN A 189 -23.52 -1.02 -5.60
N PRO A 190 -24.41 -1.30 -4.64
CA PRO A 190 -24.16 -2.33 -3.62
C PRO A 190 -24.10 -3.74 -4.20
N ASN A 191 -24.67 -3.95 -5.39
CA ASN A 191 -24.63 -5.22 -6.12
C ASN A 191 -24.41 -4.95 -7.62
N PHE A 192 -23.51 -5.71 -8.25
CA PHE A 192 -23.21 -5.57 -9.68
C PHE A 192 -24.43 -5.79 -10.57
N ARG A 193 -25.37 -6.66 -10.20
CA ARG A 193 -26.58 -6.91 -10.99
C ARG A 193 -27.45 -5.66 -11.13
N LEU A 194 -27.37 -4.72 -10.18
CA LEU A 194 -28.15 -3.48 -10.22
C LEU A 194 -27.77 -2.57 -11.39
N TYR A 195 -26.56 -2.68 -11.96
CA TYR A 195 -26.20 -1.94 -13.18
C TYR A 195 -27.08 -2.32 -14.39
N TRP A 196 -27.73 -3.49 -14.36
CA TRP A 196 -28.67 -3.95 -15.37
C TRP A 196 -30.14 -3.85 -14.95
N SER A 197 -30.44 -3.40 -13.72
CA SER A 197 -31.82 -3.26 -13.24
C SER A 197 -32.57 -2.14 -13.97
N ASP A 198 -33.90 -2.25 -14.08
CA ASP A 198 -34.72 -1.22 -14.73
C ASP A 198 -34.79 0.09 -13.96
N GLN A 199 -34.73 0.02 -12.63
CA GLN A 199 -34.84 1.19 -11.75
C GLN A 199 -33.52 1.92 -11.53
N TYR A 200 -32.40 1.17 -11.36
CA TYR A 200 -31.10 1.73 -10.96
C TYR A 200 -30.00 1.50 -11.99
N GLY A 201 -30.32 0.80 -13.09
CA GLY A 201 -29.36 0.48 -14.13
C GLY A 201 -28.97 1.68 -14.98
N TYR A 202 -27.91 1.50 -15.75
CA TYR A 202 -27.39 2.52 -16.65
C TYR A 202 -27.45 2.02 -18.09
N GLU A 203 -28.22 2.71 -18.94
CA GLU A 203 -28.51 2.26 -20.30
C GLU A 203 -27.25 1.98 -21.14
N PRO A 204 -26.17 2.79 -21.07
CA PRO A 204 -24.92 2.44 -21.72
C PRO A 204 -24.29 1.13 -21.25
N ILE A 205 -24.45 0.71 -19.98
CA ILE A 205 -24.00 -0.62 -19.55
C ILE A 205 -24.87 -1.71 -20.17
N LYS A 206 -26.21 -1.56 -20.07
CA LYS A 206 -27.18 -2.54 -20.58
C LYS A 206 -27.01 -2.81 -22.06
N SER A 207 -26.85 -1.75 -22.85
CA SER A 207 -26.64 -1.80 -24.30
C SER A 207 -25.24 -2.28 -24.70
N THR A 208 -24.24 -2.14 -23.84
CA THR A 208 -22.87 -2.59 -24.11
C THR A 208 -22.72 -4.11 -24.02
N MET A 209 -23.25 -4.71 -22.94
CA MET A 209 -23.13 -6.13 -22.64
C MET A 209 -24.29 -6.56 -21.74
N THR A 210 -24.85 -7.75 -21.96
CA THR A 210 -25.91 -8.28 -21.08
C THR A 210 -25.34 -8.73 -19.73
N GLN A 211 -26.15 -8.68 -18.68
CA GLN A 211 -25.76 -9.16 -17.34
C GLN A 211 -25.22 -10.60 -17.37
N LYS A 212 -25.91 -11.50 -18.08
CA LYS A 212 -25.52 -12.91 -18.22
C LYS A 212 -24.14 -13.06 -18.85
N HIS A 213 -23.82 -12.25 -19.86
CA HIS A 213 -22.51 -12.29 -20.53
C HIS A 213 -21.41 -11.72 -19.64
N PHE A 214 -21.68 -10.64 -18.91
CA PHE A 214 -20.76 -10.08 -17.92
C PHE A 214 -20.43 -11.09 -16.81
N GLU A 215 -21.44 -11.71 -16.21
CA GLU A 215 -21.26 -12.76 -15.19
C GLU A 215 -20.52 -13.98 -15.76
N LYS A 216 -20.77 -14.34 -17.03
CA LYS A 216 -20.04 -15.42 -17.69
C LYS A 216 -18.55 -15.09 -17.84
N ILE A 217 -18.20 -13.87 -18.23
CA ILE A 217 -16.80 -13.41 -18.27
C ILE A 217 -16.18 -13.48 -16.87
N CYS A 218 -16.86 -12.97 -15.82
CA CYS A 218 -16.38 -13.08 -14.45
C CYS A 218 -16.05 -14.53 -14.05
N SER A 219 -16.85 -15.50 -14.49
CA SER A 219 -16.67 -16.92 -14.15
C SER A 219 -15.46 -17.59 -14.81
N VAL A 220 -14.95 -17.04 -15.93
CA VAL A 220 -13.84 -17.63 -16.69
C VAL A 220 -12.60 -16.73 -16.78
N LEU A 221 -12.66 -15.49 -16.29
CA LEU A 221 -11.53 -14.55 -16.32
C LEU A 221 -10.31 -15.17 -15.63
N HIS A 222 -9.24 -15.37 -16.38
CA HIS A 222 -7.96 -15.95 -15.93
C HIS A 222 -6.79 -15.15 -16.51
N PHE A 223 -5.67 -15.20 -15.80
CA PHE A 223 -4.46 -14.44 -16.16
C PHE A 223 -3.22 -15.29 -16.35
N ASN A 224 -3.28 -16.61 -16.11
CA ASN A 224 -2.17 -17.54 -16.31
C ASN A 224 -2.68 -18.97 -16.49
N ASP A 225 -1.89 -19.80 -17.16
CA ASP A 225 -2.20 -21.20 -17.38
C ASP A 225 -2.05 -21.99 -16.08
N ASN A 226 -3.16 -22.60 -15.63
CA ASN A 226 -3.20 -23.43 -14.45
C ASN A 226 -2.30 -24.68 -14.56
N THR A 227 -2.01 -25.18 -15.77
CA THR A 227 -1.14 -26.37 -15.93
C THR A 227 0.31 -26.10 -15.55
N THR A 228 0.71 -24.83 -15.53
CA THR A 228 2.07 -24.40 -15.17
C THR A 228 2.21 -24.05 -13.68
N HIS A 229 1.11 -24.13 -12.91
CA HIS A 229 1.14 -23.84 -11.49
C HIS A 229 1.80 -24.99 -10.72
N LEU A 230 2.99 -24.73 -10.18
CA LEU A 230 3.77 -25.73 -9.47
C LEU A 230 3.12 -26.14 -8.14
N PRO A 231 3.26 -27.40 -7.70
CA PRO A 231 2.80 -27.87 -6.39
C PRO A 231 3.38 -27.06 -5.23
N GLN A 232 2.69 -27.02 -4.09
CA GLN A 232 3.07 -26.18 -2.93
C GLN A 232 4.45 -26.52 -2.32
N ASP A 233 4.84 -27.79 -2.39
CA ASP A 233 6.12 -28.31 -1.91
C ASP A 233 7.28 -28.05 -2.89
N HIS A 234 6.98 -27.62 -4.11
CA HIS A 234 7.99 -27.32 -5.10
C HIS A 234 8.77 -26.04 -4.70
N PRO A 235 10.11 -26.02 -4.79
CA PRO A 235 10.92 -24.89 -4.36
C PRO A 235 10.61 -23.59 -5.11
N ASN A 236 10.10 -23.68 -6.34
CA ASN A 236 9.71 -22.51 -7.15
C ASN A 236 8.19 -22.23 -7.15
N HIS A 237 7.45 -22.76 -6.17
CA HIS A 237 6.01 -22.47 -6.05
C HIS A 237 5.75 -20.98 -5.86
N ASP A 238 4.97 -20.38 -6.75
CA ASP A 238 4.54 -18.99 -6.66
C ASP A 238 3.08 -18.89 -6.20
N ARG A 239 2.87 -18.42 -4.96
CA ARG A 239 1.54 -18.20 -4.40
C ARG A 239 0.71 -17.18 -5.19
N LEU A 240 1.37 -16.31 -5.96
CA LEU A 240 0.74 -15.31 -6.81
C LEU A 240 0.62 -15.75 -8.27
N HIS A 241 0.90 -17.02 -8.60
CA HIS A 241 0.91 -17.55 -9.97
C HIS A 241 -0.29 -17.08 -10.79
N LYS A 242 -1.50 -17.17 -10.23
CA LYS A 242 -2.74 -16.82 -10.93
C LYS A 242 -2.86 -15.35 -11.35
N ILE A 243 -2.07 -14.44 -10.78
CA ILE A 243 -2.07 -13.01 -11.10
C ILE A 243 -0.68 -12.47 -11.47
N ARG A 244 0.35 -13.32 -11.47
CA ARG A 244 1.75 -12.96 -11.69
C ARG A 244 1.95 -12.18 -12.99
N LEU A 245 1.33 -12.65 -14.08
CA LEU A 245 1.39 -11.98 -15.37
C LEU A 245 0.99 -10.50 -15.29
N VAL A 246 -0.12 -10.20 -14.61
CA VAL A 246 -0.64 -8.83 -14.50
C VAL A 246 0.28 -7.98 -13.64
N ILE A 247 0.78 -8.54 -12.52
CA ILE A 247 1.72 -7.84 -11.64
C ILE A 247 2.99 -7.44 -12.40
N ASP A 248 3.57 -8.39 -13.14
CA ASP A 248 4.86 -8.18 -13.81
C ASP A 248 4.73 -7.20 -14.98
N GLU A 249 3.66 -7.28 -15.79
CA GLU A 249 3.43 -6.34 -16.88
C GLU A 249 3.14 -4.93 -16.34
N LEU A 250 2.32 -4.79 -15.30
CA LEU A 250 2.02 -3.49 -14.71
C LEU A 250 3.28 -2.86 -14.10
N ASN A 251 4.06 -3.60 -13.31
CA ASN A 251 5.32 -3.10 -12.77
C ASN A 251 6.31 -2.71 -13.88
N THR A 252 6.35 -3.45 -14.99
CA THR A 252 7.16 -3.11 -16.16
C THR A 252 6.72 -1.77 -16.77
N ARG A 253 5.41 -1.52 -16.87
CA ARG A 253 4.86 -0.26 -17.40
C ARG A 253 4.97 0.91 -16.43
N TYR A 254 4.83 0.67 -15.14
CA TYR A 254 5.01 1.72 -14.13
C TYR A 254 6.46 2.21 -14.09
N ALA A 255 7.42 1.29 -14.23
CA ALA A 255 8.84 1.63 -14.28
C ALA A 255 9.27 2.48 -15.50
N THR A 256 8.42 2.64 -16.54
CA THR A 256 8.72 3.53 -17.67
C THR A 256 8.42 4.99 -17.37
N VAL A 257 7.70 5.27 -16.29
CA VAL A 257 7.46 6.64 -15.81
C VAL A 257 8.68 7.09 -15.01
N PRO A 258 9.32 8.22 -15.36
CA PRO A 258 10.48 8.69 -14.62
C PRO A 258 10.17 8.96 -13.15
N LEU A 259 11.12 8.66 -12.26
CA LEU A 259 10.98 8.87 -10.82
C LEU A 259 11.27 10.33 -10.44
N GLU A 260 10.45 10.89 -9.58
CA GLU A 260 10.70 12.16 -8.90
C GLU A 260 11.80 12.03 -7.85
N GLN A 261 12.36 13.18 -7.44
CA GLN A 261 13.35 13.20 -6.36
C GLN A 261 12.79 12.59 -5.08
N ARG A 262 11.53 12.86 -4.76
CA ARG A 262 10.88 12.45 -3.52
C ARG A 262 9.91 11.32 -3.80
N LEU A 263 10.06 10.23 -3.06
CA LEU A 263 9.28 9.02 -3.20
C LEU A 263 8.73 8.62 -1.82
N SER A 264 7.51 8.13 -1.77
CA SER A 264 6.90 7.57 -0.56
C SER A 264 6.83 6.05 -0.65
N LEU A 265 7.09 5.35 0.45
CA LEU A 265 6.95 3.91 0.54
C LEU A 265 6.04 3.56 1.72
N ASP A 266 4.94 2.86 1.42
CA ASP A 266 3.89 2.53 2.37
C ASP A 266 3.08 1.31 1.89
N GLU A 267 2.06 0.92 2.64
CA GLU A 267 1.14 -0.16 2.35
C GLU A 267 -0.26 0.29 1.96
N GLN A 268 -0.82 -0.40 0.97
CA GLN A 268 -2.22 -0.29 0.60
C GLN A 268 -2.96 -1.61 0.88
N MET A 269 -4.19 -1.47 1.36
CA MET A 269 -5.09 -2.60 1.56
C MET A 269 -6.09 -2.69 0.41
N CYS A 270 -6.11 -3.83 -0.28
CA CYS A 270 -7.19 -4.21 -1.18
C CYS A 270 -8.25 -4.99 -0.39
N ALA A 271 -9.25 -4.26 0.13
CA ALA A 271 -10.26 -4.81 1.02
C ALA A 271 -11.08 -5.93 0.37
N THR A 272 -11.30 -7.03 1.11
CA THR A 272 -12.17 -8.12 0.65
C THR A 272 -12.78 -8.91 1.82
N LYS A 273 -14.00 -9.40 1.62
CA LYS A 273 -14.66 -10.35 2.54
C LYS A 273 -14.37 -11.82 2.19
N MET A 274 -13.68 -12.08 1.08
CA MET A 274 -13.38 -13.44 0.61
C MET A 274 -12.58 -14.25 1.65
N GLY A 275 -12.90 -15.53 1.79
CA GLY A 275 -12.05 -16.49 2.51
C GLY A 275 -10.83 -16.83 1.67
N HIS A 276 -9.65 -16.33 2.05
CA HIS A 276 -8.41 -16.60 1.33
C HIS A 276 -7.21 -16.54 2.28
N TYR A 277 -6.29 -17.50 2.18
CA TYR A 277 -5.15 -17.64 3.11
C TYR A 277 -4.14 -16.48 3.04
N MET A 278 -3.98 -15.82 1.88
CA MET A 278 -3.16 -14.60 1.74
C MET A 278 -3.80 -13.32 2.33
N LYS A 279 -5.04 -13.38 2.81
CA LYS A 279 -5.72 -12.23 3.39
C LYS A 279 -5.02 -11.82 4.69
N GLN A 280 -4.91 -10.53 4.93
CA GLN A 280 -4.29 -9.94 6.12
C GLN A 280 -5.33 -9.16 6.92
N TYR A 281 -5.13 -9.14 8.24
CA TYR A 281 -5.89 -8.32 9.16
C TYR A 281 -5.04 -7.12 9.61
N LEU A 282 -5.52 -5.90 9.35
CA LEU A 282 -4.91 -4.65 9.82
C LEU A 282 -5.93 -3.91 10.69
N PRO A 283 -5.84 -4.02 12.04
CA PRO A 283 -6.88 -3.52 12.94
C PRO A 283 -7.12 -2.01 12.83
N ASN A 284 -6.06 -1.26 12.51
CA ASN A 284 -6.08 0.20 12.45
C ASN A 284 -6.50 0.76 11.08
N LYS A 285 -6.94 -0.08 10.12
CA LYS A 285 -7.43 0.39 8.81
C LYS A 285 -8.98 0.36 8.79
N PRO A 286 -9.64 1.32 8.10
CA PRO A 286 -11.11 1.35 8.01
C PRO A 286 -11.72 0.04 7.49
N HIS A 287 -11.03 -0.59 6.54
CA HIS A 287 -11.31 -1.96 6.11
C HIS A 287 -10.19 -2.87 6.62
N LYS A 288 -10.48 -3.60 7.69
CA LYS A 288 -9.48 -4.37 8.42
C LYS A 288 -8.98 -5.61 7.67
N TRP A 289 -9.81 -6.18 6.78
CA TRP A 289 -9.50 -7.43 6.06
C TRP A 289 -9.28 -7.20 4.57
N GLY A 290 -8.17 -7.73 4.04
CA GLY A 290 -7.93 -7.72 2.60
C GLY A 290 -6.54 -8.20 2.18
N PHE A 291 -6.18 -7.99 0.91
CA PHE A 291 -4.83 -8.25 0.41
C PHE A 291 -3.94 -7.03 0.63
N LYS A 292 -2.81 -7.23 1.31
CA LYS A 292 -1.83 -6.18 1.59
C LYS A 292 -0.87 -6.03 0.40
N LEU A 293 -0.69 -4.80 -0.07
CA LEU A 293 0.28 -4.42 -1.10
C LEU A 293 1.31 -3.48 -0.47
N PHE A 294 2.58 -3.64 -0.80
CA PHE A 294 3.64 -2.68 -0.53
C PHE A 294 3.91 -1.87 -1.80
N LEU A 295 4.05 -0.55 -1.69
CA LEU A 295 4.14 0.33 -2.85
C LEU A 295 5.25 1.35 -2.66
N ILE A 296 5.88 1.73 -3.77
CA ILE A 296 6.70 2.95 -3.86
C ILE A 296 6.04 3.91 -4.85
N CYS A 297 5.77 5.13 -4.39
CA CYS A 297 4.94 6.11 -5.07
C CYS A 297 5.65 7.45 -5.22
N SER A 298 5.24 8.23 -6.22
CA SER A 298 5.58 9.66 -6.31
C SER A 298 4.81 10.48 -5.29
N ILE A 299 5.24 11.73 -5.08
CA ILE A 299 4.50 12.72 -4.28
C ILE A 299 3.11 13.06 -4.85
N TYR A 300 2.83 12.67 -6.09
CA TYR A 300 1.55 12.89 -6.76
C TYR A 300 0.63 11.65 -6.68
N GLY A 301 1.04 10.62 -5.94
CA GLY A 301 0.28 9.38 -5.77
C GLY A 301 0.41 8.39 -6.93
N PHE A 302 1.35 8.61 -7.87
CA PHE A 302 1.62 7.63 -8.94
C PHE A 302 2.43 6.47 -8.38
N VAL A 303 1.98 5.23 -8.59
CA VAL A 303 2.69 4.02 -8.16
C VAL A 303 3.76 3.67 -9.19
N HIS A 304 5.04 3.68 -8.77
CA HIS A 304 6.16 3.30 -9.63
C HIS A 304 6.44 1.79 -9.58
N LYS A 305 6.17 1.15 -8.45
CA LYS A 305 6.24 -0.31 -8.27
C LYS A 305 5.40 -0.75 -7.07
N PHE A 306 4.83 -1.94 -7.14
CA PHE A 306 4.18 -2.59 -6.00
C PHE A 306 4.56 -4.08 -5.87
N GLU A 307 4.44 -4.61 -4.66
CA GLU A 307 4.60 -6.02 -4.32
C GLU A 307 3.38 -6.48 -3.50
N VAL A 308 2.74 -7.59 -3.89
CA VAL A 308 1.63 -8.19 -3.13
C VAL A 308 2.21 -9.07 -2.03
N TYR A 309 1.77 -8.86 -0.79
CA TYR A 309 2.15 -9.71 0.33
C TYR A 309 1.53 -11.09 0.16
N SER A 310 2.37 -12.13 0.10
CA SER A 310 1.96 -13.53 -0.06
C SER A 310 2.46 -14.45 1.06
N GLY A 311 3.11 -13.89 2.09
CA GLY A 311 3.63 -14.62 3.24
C GLY A 311 4.86 -15.50 2.96
N SER A 312 5.50 -15.41 1.79
CA SER A 312 6.75 -16.10 1.47
C SER A 312 7.69 -15.20 0.69
N GLU A 313 8.91 -14.99 1.21
CA GLU A 313 9.93 -14.12 0.59
C GLU A 313 11.19 -14.91 0.14
N LYS A 314 11.14 -16.25 0.21
CA LYS A 314 12.33 -17.13 0.14
C LYS A 314 13.19 -16.95 -1.13
N HIS A 315 12.64 -16.42 -2.22
CA HIS A 315 13.32 -16.29 -3.51
C HIS A 315 13.55 -14.84 -3.96
N LEU A 316 13.28 -13.86 -3.10
CA LEU A 316 13.33 -12.45 -3.50
C LEU A 316 14.64 -11.75 -3.14
N HIS A 317 15.55 -12.43 -2.45
CA HIS A 317 16.88 -11.91 -2.11
C HIS A 317 17.85 -12.02 -3.29
N ILE A 318 18.58 -10.93 -3.54
CA ILE A 318 19.65 -10.88 -4.53
C ILE A 318 20.99 -10.97 -3.81
N ASN A 319 21.92 -11.74 -4.38
CA ASN A 319 23.28 -11.86 -3.87
C ASN A 319 23.94 -10.48 -3.72
N GLY A 320 24.46 -10.19 -2.52
CA GLY A 320 25.11 -8.92 -2.20
C GLY A 320 24.24 -7.91 -1.44
N GLU A 321 22.93 -8.10 -1.37
CA GLU A 321 22.06 -7.31 -0.50
C GLU A 321 22.17 -7.80 0.96
N PRO A 322 22.15 -6.90 1.95
CA PRO A 322 22.11 -7.29 3.36
C PRO A 322 20.74 -7.84 3.72
N ASP A 323 20.71 -8.78 4.68
CA ASP A 323 19.48 -9.12 5.39
C ASP A 323 19.22 -8.10 6.50
N LEU A 324 18.17 -7.29 6.31
CA LEU A 324 17.74 -6.22 7.21
C LEU A 324 16.45 -6.57 7.96
N GLY A 325 16.06 -7.86 7.93
CA GLY A 325 14.77 -8.34 8.42
C GLY A 325 13.62 -8.07 7.43
N PRO A 326 12.43 -8.66 7.65
CA PRO A 326 11.35 -8.68 6.66
C PRO A 326 10.94 -7.29 6.13
N THR A 327 10.80 -6.31 7.02
CA THR A 327 10.39 -4.95 6.64
C THR A 327 11.49 -4.20 5.89
N GLY A 328 12.74 -4.29 6.36
CA GLY A 328 13.89 -3.69 5.69
C GLY A 328 14.12 -4.31 4.31
N ASN A 329 13.99 -5.64 4.19
CA ASN A 329 14.13 -6.37 2.94
C ASN A 329 13.05 -5.96 1.94
N THR A 330 11.81 -5.77 2.38
CA THR A 330 10.73 -5.23 1.54
C THR A 330 11.08 -3.85 0.97
N VAL A 331 11.61 -2.94 1.80
CA VAL A 331 12.05 -1.61 1.33
C VAL A 331 13.16 -1.73 0.29
N VAL A 332 14.15 -2.59 0.54
CA VAL A 332 15.25 -2.81 -0.40
C VAL A 332 14.74 -3.31 -1.75
N ARG A 333 13.79 -4.27 -1.75
CA ARG A 333 13.20 -4.82 -2.98
C ARG A 333 12.42 -3.78 -3.78
N LEU A 334 11.60 -2.95 -3.11
CA LEU A 334 10.88 -1.86 -3.77
C LEU A 334 11.84 -0.79 -4.30
N ALA A 335 12.88 -0.44 -3.54
CA ALA A 335 13.87 0.56 -3.92
C ALA A 335 14.81 0.13 -5.07
N ARG A 336 14.72 -1.11 -5.57
CA ARG A 336 15.53 -1.58 -6.72
C ARG A 336 15.28 -0.78 -8.00
N ILE A 337 14.09 -0.20 -8.16
CA ILE A 337 13.78 0.65 -9.33
C ILE A 337 14.38 2.06 -9.21
N VAL A 338 14.86 2.45 -8.03
CA VAL A 338 15.36 3.79 -7.78
C VAL A 338 16.82 3.91 -8.23
N PRO A 339 17.14 4.84 -9.14
CA PRO A 339 18.52 5.07 -9.56
C PRO A 339 19.46 5.36 -8.37
N ARG A 340 20.57 4.63 -8.32
CA ARG A 340 21.58 4.77 -7.26
C ARG A 340 22.43 6.02 -7.49
N ARG A 341 22.80 6.71 -6.41
CA ARG A 341 23.63 7.93 -6.42
C ARG A 341 23.05 9.06 -7.30
N ALA A 342 21.73 9.12 -7.43
CA ALA A 342 21.00 10.11 -8.23
C ALA A 342 20.22 11.12 -7.36
N ASN A 343 20.52 11.21 -6.06
CA ASN A 343 19.91 12.15 -5.12
C ASN A 343 18.39 11.97 -4.89
N HIS A 344 17.85 10.76 -5.11
CA HIS A 344 16.50 10.41 -4.68
C HIS A 344 16.41 10.33 -3.14
N ILE A 345 15.21 10.63 -2.63
CA ILE A 345 14.86 10.64 -1.22
C ILE A 345 13.61 9.76 -1.07
N ILE A 346 13.71 8.73 -0.23
CA ILE A 346 12.57 7.86 0.10
C ILE A 346 12.07 8.21 1.51
N TYR A 347 10.76 8.42 1.61
CA TYR A 347 10.04 8.59 2.86
C TYR A 347 9.33 7.29 3.21
N PHE A 348 9.38 6.88 4.47
CA PHE A 348 8.63 5.74 4.98
C PHE A 348 8.28 5.93 6.45
N ASP A 349 7.29 5.19 6.92
CA ASP A 349 6.76 5.30 8.27
C ASP A 349 7.65 4.60 9.34
N ASN A 350 7.12 4.49 10.56
CA ASN A 350 7.83 3.85 11.67
C ASN A 350 7.90 2.33 11.56
N PHE A 351 7.03 1.69 10.77
CA PHE A 351 7.04 0.25 10.56
C PHE A 351 8.34 -0.15 9.87
N TYR A 352 8.75 0.59 8.85
CA TYR A 352 9.98 0.35 8.09
C TYR A 352 11.25 0.94 8.71
N THR A 353 11.16 2.08 9.38
CA THR A 353 12.37 2.85 9.73
C THR A 353 13.27 2.11 10.73
N SER A 354 14.53 1.93 10.33
CA SER A 354 15.60 1.39 11.19
C SER A 354 16.97 1.94 10.78
N ILE A 355 17.90 2.00 11.73
CA ILE A 355 19.29 2.44 11.47
C ILE A 355 19.98 1.59 10.40
N PRO A 356 19.93 0.24 10.43
CA PRO A 356 20.53 -0.59 9.39
C PRO A 356 20.02 -0.23 7.99
N LEU A 357 18.71 -0.05 7.85
CA LEU A 357 18.06 0.27 6.57
C LEU A 357 18.50 1.63 6.02
N VAL A 358 18.38 2.70 6.80
CA VAL A 358 18.75 4.04 6.32
C VAL A 358 20.25 4.13 6.02
N THR A 359 21.09 3.41 6.79
CA THR A 359 22.54 3.34 6.56
C THR A 359 22.85 2.65 5.23
N TYR A 360 22.19 1.51 4.95
CA TYR A 360 22.35 0.79 3.70
C TYR A 360 21.93 1.63 2.50
N LEU A 361 20.73 2.21 2.53
CA LEU A 361 20.22 3.04 1.43
C LEU A 361 21.11 4.27 1.17
N ALA A 362 21.61 4.91 2.22
CA ALA A 362 22.53 6.04 2.08
C ALA A 362 23.86 5.65 1.40
N LYS A 363 24.41 4.47 1.70
CA LYS A 363 25.62 3.95 1.01
C LYS A 363 25.37 3.67 -0.47
N GLU A 364 24.15 3.28 -0.81
CA GLU A 364 23.66 3.13 -2.19
C GLU A 364 23.33 4.49 -2.84
N GLY A 365 23.56 5.60 -2.16
CA GLY A 365 23.29 6.95 -2.65
C GLY A 365 21.81 7.29 -2.76
N ILE A 366 20.97 6.64 -1.94
CA ILE A 366 19.56 6.95 -1.75
C ILE A 366 19.38 7.54 -0.35
N TYR A 367 18.85 8.75 -0.29
CA TYR A 367 18.57 9.42 0.97
C TYR A 367 17.25 8.95 1.56
N CYS A 368 17.11 9.05 2.89
CA CYS A 368 15.90 8.62 3.57
C CYS A 368 15.47 9.58 4.67
N LEU A 369 14.17 9.61 4.93
CA LEU A 369 13.59 10.20 6.13
C LEU A 369 12.36 9.41 6.54
N GLY A 370 12.31 8.99 7.79
CA GLY A 370 11.14 8.31 8.32
C GLY A 370 10.92 8.58 9.80
N THR A 371 9.70 8.32 10.25
CA THR A 371 9.40 8.32 11.69
C THR A 371 10.04 7.10 12.32
N ILE A 372 10.56 7.20 13.54
CA ILE A 372 11.19 6.06 14.23
C ILE A 372 10.69 5.97 15.67
N GLN A 373 10.43 4.76 16.14
CA GLN A 373 10.14 4.52 17.54
C GLN A 373 11.41 4.74 18.38
N SER A 374 11.31 5.48 19.48
CA SER A 374 12.49 5.91 20.27
C SER A 374 13.31 4.74 20.85
N ASN A 375 12.69 3.56 21.04
CA ASN A 375 13.35 2.33 21.48
C ASN A 375 14.22 1.67 20.39
N ARG A 376 14.01 2.01 19.11
CA ARG A 376 14.84 1.55 17.99
C ARG A 376 16.10 2.39 17.80
N ILE A 377 16.28 3.45 18.60
CA ILE A 377 17.49 4.27 18.65
C ILE A 377 18.39 3.73 19.78
N PRO A 378 19.54 3.09 19.48
CA PRO A 378 20.47 2.59 20.47
C PRO A 378 21.18 3.76 21.18
N ASN A 379 21.38 3.65 22.50
CA ASN A 379 21.98 4.71 23.32
C ASN A 379 21.30 6.08 23.12
N ASN A 380 19.98 6.07 22.93
CA ASN A 380 19.19 7.28 22.67
C ASN A 380 19.35 8.30 23.79
N LYS A 381 19.82 9.50 23.47
CA LYS A 381 19.93 10.61 24.41
C LYS A 381 18.88 11.70 24.15
N LEU A 382 17.94 11.48 23.24
CA LEU A 382 16.82 12.40 23.02
C LEU A 382 15.90 12.39 24.25
N PRO A 383 15.25 13.52 24.58
CA PRO A 383 14.33 13.59 25.71
C PRO A 383 13.19 12.59 25.56
N ASP A 384 12.81 11.96 26.66
CA ASP A 384 11.70 11.01 26.67
C ASP A 384 10.34 11.72 26.55
N LYS A 385 9.29 10.92 26.27
CA LYS A 385 7.92 11.42 26.14
C LYS A 385 7.48 12.20 27.38
N LYS A 386 7.83 11.74 28.59
CA LYS A 386 7.46 12.40 29.85
C LYS A 386 8.08 13.79 29.97
N THR A 387 9.33 13.94 29.56
CA THR A 387 10.06 15.20 29.59
C THR A 387 9.47 16.19 28.60
N LEU A 388 9.24 15.76 27.35
CA LEU A 388 8.66 16.65 26.33
C LEU A 388 7.20 17.02 26.63
N MET A 389 6.41 16.14 27.25
CA MET A 389 5.00 16.43 27.53
C MET A 389 4.78 17.36 28.73
N LYS A 390 5.83 17.80 29.44
CA LYS A 390 5.71 18.82 30.48
C LYS A 390 5.15 20.12 29.90
N LYS A 391 4.25 20.78 30.64
CA LYS A 391 3.64 22.08 30.25
C LYS A 391 4.68 23.18 30.01
N THR A 392 5.84 23.09 30.66
CA THR A 392 6.95 24.04 30.52
C THR A 392 7.69 23.91 29.18
N VAL A 393 7.53 22.80 28.46
CA VAL A 393 8.13 22.62 27.13
C VAL A 393 7.11 23.12 26.10
N PRO A 394 7.41 24.15 25.31
CA PRO A 394 6.46 24.68 24.33
C PRO A 394 6.25 23.70 23.16
N ARG A 395 5.05 23.73 22.57
CA ARG A 395 4.80 23.10 21.26
C ARG A 395 5.75 23.74 20.23
N GLY A 396 6.34 22.93 19.36
CA GLY A 396 7.41 23.35 18.46
C GLY A 396 8.83 23.10 19.00
N HIS A 397 8.98 22.73 20.28
CA HIS A 397 10.30 22.36 20.83
C HIS A 397 10.88 21.17 20.06
N TYR A 398 12.18 21.21 19.78
CA TYR A 398 12.89 20.11 19.14
C TYR A 398 14.28 19.92 19.73
N GLU A 399 14.80 18.72 19.55
CA GLU A 399 16.21 18.41 19.77
C GLU A 399 16.73 17.52 18.65
N GLU A 400 17.98 17.74 18.26
CA GLU A 400 18.68 16.96 17.25
C GLU A 400 19.93 16.30 17.85
N GLN A 401 20.17 15.07 17.41
CA GLN A 401 21.41 14.36 17.63
C GLN A 401 21.88 13.72 16.33
N VAL A 402 23.19 13.70 16.13
CA VAL A 402 23.82 13.09 14.95
C VAL A 402 24.75 11.98 15.39
N ALA A 403 24.71 10.86 14.67
CA ALA A 403 25.65 9.78 14.79
C ALA A 403 26.27 9.45 13.43
N ASN A 404 27.54 9.03 13.43
CA ASN A 404 28.16 8.43 12.26
C ASN A 404 28.07 6.91 12.40
N VAL A 405 27.45 6.24 11.43
CA VAL A 405 27.24 4.80 11.41
C VAL A 405 27.79 4.25 10.10
N ASP A 406 28.85 3.45 10.20
CA ASP A 406 29.59 2.92 9.05
C ASP A 406 29.91 3.98 7.95
N GLY A 407 30.33 5.19 8.36
CA GLY A 407 30.68 6.28 7.45
C GLY A 407 29.49 7.11 6.95
N VAL A 408 28.27 6.83 7.38
CA VAL A 408 27.07 7.62 7.07
C VAL A 408 26.68 8.46 8.28
N ASP A 409 26.51 9.77 8.08
CA ASP A 409 25.93 10.62 9.12
C ASP A 409 24.40 10.50 9.13
N ILE A 410 23.85 10.22 10.30
CA ILE A 410 22.43 10.02 10.54
C ILE A 410 21.96 11.02 11.59
N SER A 411 20.93 11.78 11.26
CA SER A 411 20.23 12.68 12.18
C SER A 411 19.04 11.99 12.82
N ALA A 412 18.95 12.06 14.14
CA ALA A 412 17.75 11.78 14.90
C ALA A 412 17.20 13.10 15.47
N VAL A 413 15.98 13.47 15.06
CA VAL A 413 15.32 14.69 15.52
C VAL A 413 14.06 14.30 16.26
N ILE A 414 13.90 14.76 17.49
CA ILE A 414 12.61 14.71 18.20
C ILE A 414 11.96 16.09 18.16
N TRP A 415 10.67 16.13 17.86
CA TRP A 415 9.89 17.35 17.77
C TRP A 415 8.59 17.20 18.57
N LYS A 416 8.21 18.23 19.32
CA LYS A 416 6.98 18.26 20.11
C LYS A 416 5.86 18.95 19.34
N ASP A 417 4.87 18.17 18.92
CA ASP A 417 3.57 18.68 18.50
C ASP A 417 2.52 18.53 19.61
N ASN A 418 1.31 18.08 19.26
CA ASN A 418 0.37 17.46 20.19
C ASN A 418 1.00 16.26 20.92
N ARG A 419 1.86 15.51 20.22
CA ARG A 419 2.66 14.40 20.77
C ARG A 419 4.11 14.50 20.26
N PRO A 420 5.09 13.92 20.97
CA PRO A 420 6.46 13.85 20.46
C PRO A 420 6.54 12.93 19.24
N VAL A 421 7.19 13.41 18.18
CA VAL A 421 7.50 12.65 16.98
C VAL A 421 9.01 12.58 16.85
N THR A 422 9.55 11.37 16.68
CA THR A 422 10.98 11.17 16.43
C THR A 422 11.19 10.79 14.97
N LEU A 423 12.14 11.45 14.31
CA LEU A 423 12.48 11.28 12.91
C LEU A 423 13.92 10.82 12.78
N LEU A 424 14.18 9.89 11.87
CA LEU A 424 15.52 9.47 11.47
C LEU A 424 15.75 9.91 10.02
N SER A 425 16.88 10.54 9.73
CA SER A 425 17.21 11.00 8.38
C SER A 425 18.69 10.88 8.07
N THR A 426 19.01 10.64 6.80
CA THR A 426 20.38 10.62 6.26
C THR A 426 20.71 11.85 5.42
N TYR A 427 19.82 12.85 5.38
CA TYR A 427 19.92 13.94 4.40
C TYR A 427 19.58 15.32 4.97
N THR A 428 18.73 15.38 6.00
CA THR A 428 18.33 16.64 6.63
C THR A 428 18.20 16.50 8.15
N GLY A 429 18.66 17.55 8.85
CA GLY A 429 18.59 17.67 10.30
C GLY A 429 17.36 18.42 10.77
N SER A 430 17.49 19.19 11.86
CA SER A 430 16.41 20.06 12.35
C SER A 430 16.38 21.43 11.65
N LEU A 431 17.41 21.78 10.88
CA LEU A 431 17.56 23.07 10.21
C LEU A 431 17.33 22.96 8.69
N PRO A 432 16.85 24.05 8.03
CA PRO A 432 16.37 25.29 8.63
C PRO A 432 15.01 25.09 9.34
N ILE A 433 14.76 25.94 10.34
CA ILE A 433 13.47 26.01 11.03
C ILE A 433 12.53 26.87 10.18
N THR A 434 11.32 26.37 9.95
CA THR A 434 10.21 27.10 9.34
C THR A 434 9.08 27.27 10.34
N THR A 435 8.13 28.15 10.02
CA THR A 435 6.92 28.35 10.82
C THR A 435 5.74 27.80 10.04
N ILE A 436 4.94 26.96 10.69
CA ILE A 436 3.70 26.41 10.11
C ILE A 436 2.51 26.77 10.98
N SER A 437 1.34 26.89 10.35
CA SER A 437 0.08 27.11 11.03
C SER A 437 -0.56 25.78 11.38
N ARG A 438 -0.73 25.48 12.68
CA ARG A 438 -1.42 24.26 13.14
C ARG A 438 -2.63 24.61 14.00
N TYR A 439 -3.67 23.80 13.90
CA TYR A 439 -4.79 23.86 14.82
C TYR A 439 -4.34 23.41 16.22
N ASP A 440 -4.74 24.17 17.24
CA ASP A 440 -4.56 23.83 18.63
C ASP A 440 -5.93 23.49 19.23
N LYS A 441 -6.07 22.23 19.68
CA LYS A 441 -7.35 21.72 20.22
C LYS A 441 -7.75 22.37 21.53
N VAL A 442 -6.78 22.87 22.31
CA VAL A 442 -7.02 23.49 23.61
C VAL A 442 -7.55 24.90 23.42
N THR A 443 -6.93 25.67 22.53
CA THR A 443 -7.35 27.07 22.26
C THR A 443 -8.41 27.17 21.16
N LYS A 444 -8.65 26.08 20.41
CA LYS A 444 -9.54 26.01 19.25
C LYS A 444 -9.20 27.01 18.13
N GLN A 445 -7.92 27.35 18.00
CA GLN A 445 -7.42 28.33 17.05
C GLN A 445 -6.18 27.80 16.31
N ARG A 446 -5.88 28.40 15.15
CA ARG A 446 -4.61 28.13 14.46
C ARG A 446 -3.49 28.94 15.09
N VAL A 447 -2.46 28.24 15.58
CA VAL A 447 -1.27 28.83 16.17
C VAL A 447 -0.08 28.64 15.24
N GLN A 448 0.84 29.60 15.26
CA GLN A 448 2.11 29.49 14.54
C GLN A 448 3.09 28.71 15.39
N ILE A 449 3.62 27.62 14.83
CA ILE A 449 4.58 26.75 15.50
C ILE A 449 5.84 26.62 14.66
N HIS A 450 6.98 26.61 15.35
CA HIS A 450 8.26 26.34 14.73
C HIS A 450 8.40 24.84 14.47
N THR A 451 8.79 24.49 13.24
CA THR A 451 9.05 23.12 12.82
C THR A 451 10.35 23.09 12.01
N SER A 452 11.11 21.99 12.11
CA SER A 452 12.15 21.72 11.10
C SER A 452 11.46 21.51 9.75
N ASN A 453 12.02 21.98 8.63
CA ASN A 453 11.43 21.96 7.27
C ASN A 453 11.09 20.54 6.74
N LYS A 454 10.14 19.87 7.38
CA LYS A 454 9.75 18.48 7.23
C LYS A 454 8.24 18.47 7.11
N ARG A 455 7.76 18.80 5.91
CA ARG A 455 6.51 18.19 5.44
C ARG A 455 6.85 16.72 5.19
N LEU A 456 6.60 15.89 6.20
CA LEU A 456 6.17 14.53 5.95
C LEU A 456 4.73 14.62 5.44
#